data_AF-A0A4Y2WFV1-F1
#
_entry.id   AF-A0A4Y2WFV1-F1
#
_cell.length_a   1.000
_cell.length_b   1.000
_cell.length_c   1.000
_cell.angle_alpha   90.00
_cell.angle_beta   90.00
_cell.angle_gamma   90.00
#
_symmetry.space_group_name_H-M   'P 1'
#
loop_
_entity.id
_entity.type
_entity.pdbx_description
1 polymer ?
#
loop_
_entity_poly.entity_id
_entity_poly.type
_entity_poly.pdbx_seq_one_letter_code
_entity_poly.pdbx_strand_id
1 'polypeptide(L)'
;MEEQSKANANIEKLNSEQRYAVYKVLHAIYEYQTDMPKCFFLDGLAGTGKTFVYSTLLHAVSGKGDQAIAVASTGIAATFLSGGRTAHSIFKIPLTLNVTSTCNLKPNTSEAKILLDAKVIVWDEAPMTHVHAFLAVDRLLKDLTKCDEPFGGKIILLGGDFRQVLPVILRGSRS
;
A
#
# COMPACT_ATOMS: atom_id res chain seq x y z
N MET A 1 -21.79 -1.27 -6.35
CA MET A 1 -22.46 -0.15 -7.05
C MET A 1 -21.99 1.21 -6.53
N GLU A 2 -22.03 1.47 -5.22
CA GLU A 2 -21.60 2.76 -4.65
C GLU A 2 -20.11 3.06 -4.90
N GLU A 3 -19.22 2.10 -4.60
CA GLU A 3 -17.76 2.26 -4.79
C GLU A 3 -17.39 2.50 -6.26
N GLN A 4 -18.04 1.80 -7.19
CA GLN A 4 -17.82 2.02 -8.62
C GLN A 4 -18.26 3.42 -9.07
N SER A 5 -19.38 3.92 -8.53
CA SER A 5 -19.84 5.28 -8.82
C SER A 5 -18.85 6.33 -8.31
N LYS A 6 -18.33 6.17 -7.08
CA LYS A 6 -17.27 7.03 -6.52
C LYS A 6 -16.01 7.00 -7.39
N ALA A 7 -15.60 5.81 -7.83
CA ALA A 7 -14.45 5.67 -8.72
C ALA A 7 -14.64 6.45 -10.03
N ASN A 8 -15.77 6.28 -10.70
CA ASN A 8 -16.07 6.96 -11.96
C ASN A 8 -16.08 8.49 -11.78
N ALA A 9 -16.76 8.98 -10.74
CA ALA A 9 -16.81 10.42 -10.43
C ALA A 9 -15.43 11.00 -10.09
N ASN A 10 -14.56 10.23 -9.45
CA ASN A 10 -13.20 10.68 -9.16
C ASN A 10 -12.31 10.68 -10.41
N ILE A 11 -12.41 9.67 -11.28
CA ILE A 11 -11.62 9.54 -12.51
C ILE A 11 -11.82 10.74 -13.44
N GLU A 12 -13.04 11.27 -13.52
CA GLU A 12 -13.35 12.48 -14.31
C GLU A 12 -12.60 13.72 -13.80
N LYS A 13 -12.34 13.79 -12.49
CA LYS A 13 -11.69 14.92 -11.82
C LYS A 13 -10.16 14.82 -11.76
N LEU A 14 -9.58 13.67 -12.12
CA LEU A 14 -8.12 13.52 -12.15
C LEU A 14 -7.49 14.41 -13.22
N ASN A 15 -6.36 15.03 -12.88
CA ASN A 15 -5.49 15.64 -13.88
C ASN A 15 -4.75 14.54 -14.70
N SER A 16 -4.00 14.94 -15.74
CA SER A 16 -3.32 14.01 -16.65
C SER A 16 -2.38 13.05 -15.92
N GLU A 17 -1.55 13.56 -14.99
CA GLU A 17 -0.53 12.78 -14.28
C GLU A 17 -1.16 11.81 -13.28
N GLN A 18 -2.15 12.28 -12.53
CA GLN A 18 -2.92 11.45 -11.61
C GLN A 18 -3.67 10.34 -12.35
N ARG A 19 -4.28 10.68 -13.49
CA ARG A 19 -4.99 9.72 -14.35
C ARG A 19 -4.03 8.68 -14.91
N TYR A 20 -2.84 9.10 -15.36
CA TYR A 20 -1.79 8.18 -15.79
C TYR A 20 -1.38 7.22 -14.67
N ALA A 21 -1.13 7.72 -13.45
CA ALA A 21 -0.78 6.89 -12.30
C ALA A 21 -1.88 5.86 -11.97
N VAL A 22 -3.16 6.28 -11.93
CA VAL A 22 -4.29 5.38 -11.69
C VAL A 22 -4.35 4.29 -12.75
N TYR A 23 -4.33 4.66 -14.04
CA TYR A 23 -4.44 3.65 -15.10
C TYR A 23 -3.25 2.71 -15.17
N LYS A 24 -2.03 3.18 -14.89
CA LYS A 24 -0.85 2.31 -14.85
C LYS A 24 -0.98 1.22 -13.79
N VAL A 25 -1.48 1.55 -12.61
CA VAL A 25 -1.72 0.57 -11.54
C VAL A 25 -2.90 -0.33 -11.87
N LEU A 26 -4.02 0.20 -12.38
CA LEU A 26 -5.16 -0.61 -12.80
C LEU A 26 -4.80 -1.61 -13.91
N HIS A 27 -3.99 -1.18 -14.87
CA HIS A 27 -3.48 -2.05 -15.93
C HIS A 27 -2.62 -3.17 -15.34
N ALA A 28 -1.74 -2.87 -14.38
CA ALA A 28 -0.97 -3.92 -13.70
C ALA A 28 -1.86 -4.91 -12.91
N ILE A 29 -3.00 -4.46 -12.38
CA ILE A 29 -3.96 -5.30 -11.64
C ILE A 29 -4.74 -6.24 -12.56
N TYR A 30 -5.23 -5.74 -13.70
CA TYR A 30 -6.20 -6.46 -14.53
C TYR A 30 -5.62 -7.03 -15.81
N GLU A 31 -4.49 -6.53 -16.30
CA GLU A 31 -3.83 -7.09 -17.48
C GLU A 31 -2.69 -8.02 -17.03
N TYR A 32 -2.94 -9.33 -17.15
CA TYR A 32 -1.98 -10.38 -16.79
C TYR A 32 -0.87 -10.49 -17.83
N GLN A 33 0.14 -9.65 -17.70
CA GLN A 33 1.43 -9.79 -18.38
C GLN A 33 2.50 -10.11 -17.34
N THR A 34 3.31 -11.14 -17.60
CA THR A 34 4.35 -11.64 -16.68
C THR A 34 5.40 -10.59 -16.32
N ASP A 35 5.65 -9.61 -17.20
CA ASP A 35 6.72 -8.62 -17.04
C ASP A 35 6.23 -7.26 -16.49
N MET A 36 4.97 -7.16 -16.05
CA MET A 36 4.46 -5.91 -15.51
C MET A 36 5.03 -5.59 -14.12
N PRO A 37 5.41 -4.33 -13.85
CA PRO A 37 5.85 -3.93 -12.53
C PRO A 37 4.73 -4.13 -11.50
N LYS A 38 5.07 -4.73 -10.35
CA LYS A 38 4.13 -4.98 -9.25
C LYS A 38 4.30 -4.02 -8.08
N CYS A 39 5.43 -3.32 -8.00
CA CYS A 39 5.69 -2.31 -6.99
C CYS A 39 5.78 -0.93 -7.64
N PHE A 40 4.96 -0.01 -7.17
CA PHE A 40 4.90 1.38 -7.63
C PHE A 40 5.20 2.33 -6.47
N PHE A 41 5.76 3.49 -6.79
CA PHE A 41 5.88 4.59 -5.84
C PHE A 41 5.24 5.84 -6.44
N LEU A 42 4.23 6.40 -5.76
CA LEU A 42 3.63 7.68 -6.12
C LEU A 42 4.33 8.80 -5.33
N ASP A 43 5.27 9.46 -5.99
CA ASP A 43 5.90 10.67 -5.46
C ASP A 43 5.07 11.92 -5.79
N GLY A 44 5.01 12.84 -4.84
CA GLY A 44 4.37 14.13 -5.01
C GLY A 44 4.56 14.99 -3.78
N LEU A 45 4.59 16.31 -3.97
CA LEU A 45 4.64 17.26 -2.86
C LEU A 45 3.38 17.14 -1.97
N ALA A 46 3.46 17.72 -0.78
CA ALA A 46 2.27 18.00 0.03
C ALA A 46 1.20 18.73 -0.81
N GLY A 47 -0.06 18.30 -0.72
CA GLY A 47 -1.17 18.96 -1.41
C GLY A 47 -1.34 18.64 -2.90
N THR A 48 -0.54 17.75 -3.50
CA THR A 48 -0.69 17.36 -4.93
C THR A 48 -1.81 16.35 -5.20
N GLY A 49 -2.62 16.02 -4.19
CA GLY A 49 -3.75 15.10 -4.34
C GLY A 49 -3.38 13.61 -4.36
N LYS A 50 -2.24 13.21 -3.78
CA LYS A 50 -1.85 11.79 -3.65
C LYS A 50 -2.97 10.93 -3.03
N THR A 51 -3.56 11.40 -1.92
CA THR A 51 -4.69 10.75 -1.25
C THR A 51 -5.89 10.59 -2.18
N PHE A 52 -6.13 11.54 -3.09
CA PHE A 52 -7.19 11.43 -4.09
C PHE A 52 -6.91 10.32 -5.11
N VAL A 53 -5.65 10.14 -5.52
CA VAL A 53 -5.23 9.01 -6.37
C VAL A 53 -5.44 7.67 -5.65
N TYR A 54 -5.02 7.56 -4.39
CA TYR A 54 -5.22 6.35 -3.58
C TYR A 54 -6.70 6.01 -3.45
N SER A 55 -7.52 6.98 -3.04
CA SER A 55 -8.98 6.81 -2.90
C SER A 55 -9.61 6.36 -4.21
N THR A 56 -9.23 6.96 -5.33
CA THR A 56 -9.74 6.57 -6.65
C THR A 56 -9.41 5.12 -7.00
N LEU A 57 -8.17 4.68 -6.75
CA LEU A 57 -7.75 3.29 -6.96
C LEU A 57 -8.50 2.32 -6.04
N LEU A 58 -8.61 2.63 -4.76
CA LEU A 58 -9.31 1.81 -3.77
C LEU A 58 -10.78 1.63 -4.14
N HIS A 59 -11.46 2.71 -4.56
CA HIS A 59 -12.84 2.68 -5.04
C HIS A 59 -12.98 1.90 -6.35
N ALA A 60 -12.01 2.02 -7.28
CA ALA A 60 -12.07 1.34 -8.57
C ALA A 60 -11.89 -0.17 -8.43
N VAL A 61 -11.01 -0.62 -7.54
CA VAL A 61 -10.80 -2.06 -7.27
C VAL A 61 -11.98 -2.63 -6.47
N SER A 62 -12.36 -1.98 -5.37
CA SER A 62 -13.52 -2.39 -4.57
C SER A 62 -14.83 -2.36 -5.38
N GLY A 63 -14.96 -1.41 -6.32
CA GLY A 63 -16.11 -1.26 -7.21
C GLY A 63 -16.33 -2.47 -8.14
N LYS A 64 -15.25 -3.19 -8.49
CA LYS A 64 -15.30 -4.45 -9.24
C LYS A 64 -15.53 -5.69 -8.35
N GLY A 65 -15.63 -5.51 -7.04
CA GLY A 65 -15.81 -6.59 -6.07
C GLY A 65 -14.51 -7.25 -5.62
N ASP A 66 -13.35 -6.69 -6.00
CA ASP A 66 -12.04 -7.16 -5.58
C ASP A 66 -11.60 -6.52 -4.26
N GLN A 67 -10.76 -7.23 -3.51
CA GLN A 67 -10.24 -6.73 -2.24
C GLN A 67 -9.10 -5.72 -2.46
N ALA A 68 -9.31 -4.49 -1.98
CA ALA A 68 -8.28 -3.44 -1.93
C ALA A 68 -7.96 -3.08 -0.48
N ILE A 69 -6.67 -3.00 -0.15
CA ILE A 69 -6.24 -2.67 1.22
C ILE A 69 -5.58 -1.30 1.23
N ALA A 70 -5.99 -0.47 2.18
CA ALA A 70 -5.37 0.81 2.45
C ALA A 70 -4.65 0.78 3.79
N VAL A 71 -3.34 1.05 3.77
CA VAL A 71 -2.54 1.22 4.98
C VAL A 71 -1.80 2.54 4.98
N ALA A 72 -1.44 3.01 6.17
CA ALA A 72 -0.52 4.12 6.33
C ALA A 72 0.51 3.86 7.43
N SER A 73 1.64 4.58 7.40
CA SER A 73 2.67 4.48 8.43
C SER A 73 2.22 5.05 9.79
N THR A 74 1.37 6.08 9.79
CA THR A 74 0.85 6.72 11.02
C THR A 74 -0.67 6.54 11.16
N GLY A 75 -1.16 6.60 12.39
CA GLY A 75 -2.60 6.52 12.67
C GLY A 75 -3.40 7.65 12.05
N ILE A 76 -2.86 8.88 12.07
CA ILE A 76 -3.53 10.05 11.50
C ILE A 76 -3.65 9.91 9.98
N ALA A 77 -2.57 9.54 9.28
CA ALA A 77 -2.61 9.30 7.83
C ALA A 77 -3.63 8.21 7.45
N ALA A 78 -3.71 7.14 8.26
CA ALA A 78 -4.67 6.07 8.00
C ALA A 78 -6.14 6.54 8.03
N THR A 79 -6.48 7.57 8.82
CA THR A 79 -7.86 8.09 8.89
C THR A 79 -8.33 8.77 7.60
N PHE A 80 -7.40 9.23 6.75
CA PHE A 80 -7.74 9.85 5.47
C PHE A 80 -8.00 8.83 4.36
N LEU A 81 -7.72 7.55 4.60
CA LEU A 81 -7.99 6.46 3.67
C LEU A 81 -9.27 5.74 4.09
N SER A 82 -10.16 5.50 3.13
CA SER A 82 -11.40 4.74 3.40
C SER A 82 -11.05 3.32 3.88
N GLY A 83 -11.53 2.96 5.07
CA GLY A 83 -11.19 1.68 5.72
C GLY A 83 -9.71 1.57 6.11
N GLY A 84 -8.97 2.68 6.11
CA GLY A 84 -7.55 2.74 6.36
C GLY A 84 -7.16 2.30 7.76
N ARG A 85 -6.06 1.55 7.85
CA ARG A 85 -5.46 1.11 9.12
C ARG A 85 -3.95 1.34 9.08
N THR A 86 -3.31 1.37 10.24
CA THR A 86 -1.85 1.45 10.25
C THR A 86 -1.23 0.17 9.70
N ALA A 87 -0.11 0.27 9.00
CA ALA A 87 0.63 -0.88 8.49
C ALA A 87 1.00 -1.86 9.61
N HIS A 88 1.40 -1.33 10.77
CA HIS A 88 1.66 -2.12 11.98
C HIS A 88 0.45 -2.97 12.40
N SER A 89 -0.77 -2.43 12.32
CA SER A 89 -1.99 -3.13 12.72
C SER A 89 -2.42 -4.21 11.74
N ILE A 90 -2.29 -3.95 10.43
CA ILE A 90 -2.68 -4.88 9.36
C ILE A 90 -1.68 -6.04 9.26
N PHE A 91 -0.40 -5.73 9.16
CA PHE A 91 0.62 -6.76 8.97
C PHE A 91 1.10 -7.38 10.28
N LYS A 92 0.73 -6.83 11.46
CA LYS A 92 1.27 -7.25 12.77
C LYS A 92 2.80 -7.10 12.84
N ILE A 93 3.30 -5.95 12.38
CA ILE A 93 4.72 -5.60 12.38
C ILE A 93 5.19 -5.46 13.84
N PRO A 94 6.28 -6.15 14.26
CA PRO A 94 6.87 -5.98 15.58
C PRO A 94 7.34 -4.54 15.83
N LEU A 95 7.26 -4.07 17.08
CA LEU A 95 7.75 -2.74 17.46
C LEU A 95 9.29 -2.65 17.40
N THR A 96 9.97 -3.74 17.76
CA THR A 96 11.42 -3.86 17.68
C THR A 96 11.80 -4.56 16.39
N LEU A 97 12.40 -3.80 15.46
CA LEU A 97 12.74 -4.28 14.13
C LEU A 97 14.24 -4.45 13.96
N ASN A 98 14.63 -5.56 13.37
CA ASN A 98 15.98 -5.86 12.90
C ASN A 98 15.91 -6.52 11.51
N VAL A 99 17.06 -6.79 10.92
CA VAL A 99 17.13 -7.36 9.57
C VAL A 99 16.43 -8.70 9.44
N THR A 100 16.32 -9.51 10.51
CA THR A 100 15.69 -10.84 10.50
C THR A 100 14.24 -10.82 11.00
N SER A 101 13.68 -9.65 11.34
CA SER A 101 12.31 -9.54 11.83
C SER A 101 11.30 -10.08 10.83
N THR A 102 10.27 -10.73 11.35
CA THR A 102 9.10 -11.21 10.61
C THR A 102 7.84 -10.63 11.24
N CYS A 103 6.80 -10.50 10.43
CA CYS A 103 5.49 -10.10 10.93
C CYS A 103 4.83 -11.20 11.78
N ASN A 104 4.14 -10.82 12.85
CA ASN A 104 3.48 -11.77 13.76
C ASN A 104 2.05 -12.09 13.31
N LEU A 105 1.89 -12.54 12.07
CA LEU A 105 0.61 -12.87 11.46
C LEU A 105 0.61 -14.34 11.02
N LYS A 106 -0.34 -15.14 11.52
CA LYS A 106 -0.41 -16.58 11.25
C LYS A 106 -1.20 -16.83 9.95
N PRO A 107 -0.81 -17.79 9.09
CA PRO A 107 -1.48 -18.01 7.78
C PRO A 107 -2.98 -18.36 7.84
N ASN A 108 -3.44 -18.96 8.94
CA ASN A 108 -4.82 -19.44 9.07
C ASN A 108 -5.77 -18.45 9.77
N THR A 109 -5.45 -17.14 9.78
CA THR A 109 -6.34 -16.11 10.35
C THR A 109 -7.14 -15.40 9.26
N SER A 110 -8.22 -14.73 9.67
CA SER A 110 -9.03 -13.90 8.78
C SER A 110 -8.21 -12.76 8.18
N GLU A 111 -7.27 -12.17 8.92
CA GLU A 111 -6.38 -11.14 8.41
C GLU A 111 -5.43 -11.66 7.33
N ALA A 112 -4.90 -12.88 7.49
CA ALA A 112 -4.08 -13.53 6.47
C ALA A 112 -4.87 -13.72 5.18
N LYS A 113 -6.12 -14.17 5.30
CA LYS A 113 -7.01 -14.32 4.16
C LYS A 113 -7.27 -12.99 3.45
N ILE A 114 -7.49 -11.90 4.20
CA ILE A 114 -7.67 -10.57 3.61
C ILE A 114 -6.43 -10.15 2.79
N LEU A 115 -5.22 -10.40 3.30
CA LEU A 115 -3.98 -10.10 2.58
C LEU A 115 -3.79 -11.00 1.34
N LEU A 116 -4.20 -12.26 1.42
CA LEU A 116 -4.17 -13.20 0.31
C LEU A 116 -5.18 -12.84 -0.78
N ASP A 117 -6.37 -12.37 -0.42
CA ASP A 117 -7.41 -12.00 -1.37
C ASP A 117 -7.16 -10.62 -1.99
N ALA A 118 -6.33 -9.78 -1.36
CA ALA A 118 -6.00 -8.44 -1.85
C ALA A 118 -5.37 -8.43 -3.25
N LYS A 119 -5.97 -7.64 -4.14
CA LYS A 119 -5.44 -7.32 -5.48
C LYS A 119 -4.43 -6.18 -5.45
N VAL A 120 -4.63 -5.22 -4.55
CA VAL A 120 -3.73 -4.09 -4.35
C VAL A 120 -3.63 -3.73 -2.87
N ILE A 121 -2.42 -3.34 -2.47
CA ILE A 121 -2.14 -2.76 -1.16
C ILE A 121 -1.56 -1.37 -1.39
N VAL A 122 -2.29 -0.34 -0.97
CA VAL A 122 -1.84 1.04 -0.99
C VAL A 122 -1.24 1.39 0.37
N TRP A 123 -0.01 1.90 0.40
CA TRP A 123 0.69 2.28 1.62
C TRP A 123 1.08 3.76 1.60
N ASP A 124 0.37 4.57 2.37
CA ASP A 124 0.64 6.00 2.50
C ASP A 124 1.66 6.33 3.60
N GLU A 125 2.37 7.44 3.42
CA GLU A 125 3.52 7.85 4.24
C GLU A 125 4.63 6.77 4.31
N ALA A 126 4.82 6.03 3.22
CA ALA A 126 5.82 4.96 3.12
C ALA A 126 7.25 5.45 3.48
N PRO A 127 7.70 6.67 3.10
CA PRO A 127 9.02 7.17 3.49
C PRO A 127 9.25 7.27 5.00
N MET A 128 8.20 7.36 5.82
CA MET A 128 8.34 7.39 7.29
C MET A 128 8.58 6.01 7.90
N THR A 129 8.42 4.93 7.13
CA THR A 129 8.56 3.56 7.59
C THR A 129 10.01 3.10 7.52
N HIS A 130 10.50 2.46 8.59
CA HIS A 130 11.84 1.87 8.62
C HIS A 130 11.98 0.72 7.62
N VAL A 131 13.14 0.60 6.94
CA VAL A 131 13.38 -0.43 5.91
C VAL A 131 13.10 -1.87 6.39
N HIS A 132 13.41 -2.17 7.65
CA HIS A 132 13.15 -3.48 8.24
C HIS A 132 11.66 -3.85 8.32
N ALA A 133 10.75 -2.87 8.40
CA ALA A 133 9.32 -3.15 8.33
C ALA A 133 8.93 -3.61 6.92
N PHE A 134 9.47 -2.98 5.87
CA PHE A 134 9.24 -3.43 4.50
C PHE A 134 9.78 -4.84 4.26
N LEU A 135 10.98 -5.15 4.77
CA LEU A 135 11.55 -6.51 4.68
C LEU A 135 10.71 -7.55 5.45
N ALA A 136 10.18 -7.19 6.62
CA ALA A 136 9.31 -8.09 7.39
C ALA A 136 7.98 -8.34 6.67
N VAL A 137 7.41 -7.33 6.00
CA VAL A 137 6.19 -7.44 5.20
C VAL A 137 6.44 -8.24 3.91
N ASP A 138 7.56 -8.01 3.24
CA ASP A 138 7.98 -8.80 2.07
C ASP A 138 8.03 -10.29 2.39
N ARG A 139 8.73 -10.67 3.46
CA ARG A 139 8.80 -12.07 3.94
C ARG A 139 7.42 -12.65 4.27
N LEU A 140 6.58 -11.87 4.95
CA LEU A 140 5.23 -12.30 5.28
C LEU A 140 4.44 -12.61 4.01
N LEU A 141 4.42 -11.69 3.04
CA LEU A 141 3.62 -11.86 1.84
C LEU A 141 4.15 -13.01 0.96
N LYS A 142 5.48 -13.19 0.89
CA LYS A 142 6.09 -14.36 0.23
C LYS A 142 5.67 -15.66 0.89
N ASP A 143 5.69 -15.74 2.22
CA ASP A 143 5.28 -16.93 2.96
C ASP A 143 3.78 -17.22 2.80
N LEU A 144 2.92 -16.19 2.85
CA LEU A 144 1.48 -16.37 2.65
C LEU A 144 1.16 -16.84 1.23
N THR A 145 1.72 -16.17 0.22
CA THR A 145 1.41 -16.44 -1.21
C THR A 145 2.17 -17.62 -1.79
N LYS A 146 3.21 -18.11 -1.10
CA LYS A 146 4.16 -19.11 -1.61
C LYS A 146 4.79 -18.70 -2.93
N CYS A 147 5.11 -17.41 -3.05
CA CYS A 147 5.72 -16.79 -4.22
C CYS A 147 6.96 -16.00 -3.79
N ASP A 148 8.10 -16.22 -4.43
CA ASP A 148 9.37 -15.57 -4.08
C ASP A 148 9.58 -14.19 -4.73
N GLU A 149 8.62 -13.75 -5.54
CA GLU A 149 8.63 -12.39 -6.08
C GLU A 149 8.52 -11.32 -4.97
N PRO A 150 9.00 -10.08 -5.21
CA PRO A 150 8.82 -8.98 -4.26
C PRO A 150 7.37 -8.86 -3.77
N PHE A 151 7.20 -8.76 -2.46
CA PHE A 151 5.92 -8.74 -1.75
C PHE A 151 4.99 -9.90 -2.10
N GLY A 152 5.53 -11.08 -2.40
CA GLY A 152 4.75 -12.26 -2.77
C GLY A 152 3.99 -12.09 -4.09
N GLY A 153 4.50 -11.25 -5.00
CA GLY A 153 3.84 -10.92 -6.26
C GLY A 153 2.56 -10.09 -6.09
N LYS A 154 2.33 -9.49 -4.92
CA LYS A 154 1.23 -8.55 -4.69
C LYS A 154 1.52 -7.21 -5.35
N ILE A 155 0.47 -6.52 -5.78
CA ILE A 155 0.60 -5.17 -6.29
C ILE A 155 0.64 -4.20 -5.12
N ILE A 156 1.76 -3.53 -4.97
CA ILE A 156 2.01 -2.55 -3.90
C ILE A 156 2.10 -1.16 -4.53
N LEU A 157 1.27 -0.23 -4.05
CA LEU A 157 1.42 1.19 -4.33
C LEU A 157 1.92 1.88 -3.07
N LEU A 158 3.21 2.16 -3.02
CA LEU A 158 3.80 3.00 -2.00
C LEU A 158 3.55 4.48 -2.33
N GLY A 159 3.40 5.28 -1.31
CA GLY A 159 3.02 6.66 -1.45
C GLY A 159 3.58 7.52 -0.34
N GLY A 160 3.91 8.77 -0.64
CA GLY A 160 4.38 9.71 0.35
C GLY A 160 5.16 10.86 -0.28
N ASP A 161 5.84 11.62 0.56
CA ASP A 161 6.77 12.66 0.13
C ASP A 161 8.10 12.45 0.85
N PHE A 162 9.16 12.06 0.13
CA PHE A 162 10.50 11.89 0.72
C PHE A 162 11.05 13.18 1.34
N ARG A 163 10.48 14.34 0.99
CA ARG A 163 10.83 15.63 1.58
C ARG A 163 10.14 15.88 2.91
N GLN A 164 9.05 15.17 3.21
CA GLN A 164 8.30 15.29 4.46
C GLN A 164 8.83 14.30 5.50
N VAL A 165 9.99 14.64 6.09
CA VAL A 165 10.59 14.02 7.30
C VAL A 165 11.00 12.54 7.16
N LEU A 166 12.26 12.25 7.50
CA LEU A 166 12.82 10.89 7.52
C LEU A 166 12.22 10.02 8.64
N PRO A 167 12.30 8.67 8.54
CA PRO A 167 11.86 7.77 9.61
C PRO A 167 12.45 8.16 10.97
N VAL A 168 11.63 8.07 12.02
CA VAL A 168 12.11 8.30 13.39
C VAL A 168 13.01 7.14 13.81
N ILE A 169 14.32 7.39 13.86
CA ILE A 169 15.30 6.45 14.39
C ILE A 169 15.40 6.67 15.90
N LEU A 170 14.81 5.77 16.70
CA LEU A 170 15.00 5.78 18.15
C LEU A 170 16.49 5.66 18.46
N ARG A 171 17.06 6.68 19.13
CA ARG A 171 18.49 6.84 19.45
C ARG A 171 19.42 7.14 18.27
N GLY A 172 18.89 7.69 17.16
CA GLY A 172 19.74 8.24 16.11
C GLY A 172 20.63 9.36 16.65
N SER A 173 21.94 9.26 16.45
CA SER A 173 22.86 10.37 16.76
C SER A 173 22.65 11.49 15.75
N ARG A 174 22.50 12.72 16.24
CA ARG A 174 22.66 13.92 15.40
C ARG A 174 24.15 14.03 15.07
N SER A 175 24.54 13.56 13.89
CA SER A 175 25.82 13.90 13.26
C SER A 175 25.64 15.16 12.42
#